data_AF-A0A1M3BKK3-F1
#
_entry.id   AF-A0A1M3BKK3-F1
#
_cell.length_a   1.000
_cell.length_b   1.000
_cell.length_c   1.000
_cell.angle_alpha   90.00
_cell.angle_beta   90.00
_cell.angle_gamma   90.00
#
_symmetry.space_group_name_H-M   'P 1'
#
loop_
_entity.id
_entity.type
_entity.pdbx_description
1 polymer ?
#
loop_
_entity_poly.entity_id
_entity_poly.type
_entity_poly.pdbx_seq_one_letter_code
_entity_poly.pdbx_strand_id
1 'polypeptide(L)'
;MGRRARIGILAMALATAWALVMAVAAGATTVTVGSVMPPTFTSTPFGGVRTQFNTALPEAGSNLTSPVTGAIVRWKVQGAKGGPFTLRILHPNGAGAYTAVGASAPVTPKDIGIETFSTQLPIHAGDLIGIDSSNPTDEIGVANVGPATYGVFSTPPFEGSTNAPSSTVTSSELELSAEVQPAPAITGVSATQGSILGGEKITITGTNLNGTTALMFGEVAATSFSITGEERITAVVPSQAKVGTVDIVATTLAGESPLTKADNYTYLGCTVPRLVGRRLAGAKNAIRGGGCTVGKVTKVKAAKKKKGKVVKQNPEAGRVLAPGTKVAIKLGK
;
A
#
# COMPACT_ATOMS: atom_id res chain seq x y z
N MET A 1 -0.53 58.77 -22.46
CA MET A 1 -0.98 57.92 -21.33
C MET A 1 -1.75 56.75 -21.94
N GLY A 2 -1.51 55.46 -21.75
CA GLY A 2 -0.53 54.70 -20.97
C GLY A 2 -0.87 53.20 -21.14
N ARG A 3 0.05 52.44 -21.76
CA ARG A 3 0.43 51.04 -21.50
C ARG A 3 -0.59 49.88 -21.44
N ARG A 4 -0.36 48.95 -22.38
CA ARG A 4 -0.01 47.51 -22.22
C ARG A 4 -1.13 46.46 -22.05
N ALA A 5 -1.12 45.53 -23.00
CA ALA A 5 -1.70 44.21 -22.99
C ALA A 5 -1.42 43.39 -21.72
N ARG A 6 -2.38 42.54 -21.32
CA ARG A 6 -2.11 41.22 -20.74
C ARG A 6 -3.17 40.19 -21.16
N ILE A 7 -2.68 39.25 -21.95
CA ILE A 7 -3.18 37.88 -22.11
C ILE A 7 -3.21 37.22 -20.72
N GLY A 8 -4.37 36.71 -20.29
CA GLY A 8 -4.47 35.68 -19.24
C GLY A 8 -5.17 34.49 -19.89
N ILE A 9 -4.44 33.50 -20.39
CA ILE A 9 -3.94 32.31 -19.68
C ILE A 9 -5.05 31.64 -18.85
N LEU A 10 -5.57 30.57 -19.47
CA LEU A 10 -6.18 29.38 -18.90
C LEU A 10 -5.91 29.20 -17.39
N ALA A 11 -6.98 29.05 -16.62
CA ALA A 11 -6.95 28.25 -15.40
C ALA A 11 -8.04 27.18 -15.52
N MET A 12 -7.61 26.05 -16.10
CA MET A 12 -8.29 24.77 -16.04
C MET A 12 -8.35 24.34 -14.58
N ALA A 13 -9.55 24.23 -14.02
CA ALA A 13 -9.78 23.51 -12.77
C ALA A 13 -10.91 22.51 -13.02
N LEU A 14 -10.64 21.51 -13.87
CA LEU A 14 -11.39 20.27 -13.84
C LEU A 14 -10.92 19.49 -12.63
N ALA A 15 -11.64 19.64 -11.52
CA ALA A 15 -11.66 18.62 -10.48
C ALA A 15 -12.37 17.40 -11.08
N THR A 16 -11.61 16.50 -11.68
CA THR A 16 -12.14 15.19 -12.05
C THR A 16 -12.41 14.41 -10.78
N ALA A 17 -13.69 14.31 -10.43
CA ALA A 17 -14.18 13.30 -9.52
C ALA A 17 -13.73 11.94 -10.07
N TRP A 18 -12.78 11.30 -9.38
CA TRP A 18 -12.41 9.93 -9.65
C TRP A 18 -13.60 9.04 -9.30
N ALA A 19 -14.40 8.69 -10.30
CA ALA A 19 -15.22 7.50 -10.22
C ALA A 19 -14.26 6.32 -10.04
N LEU A 20 -14.30 5.70 -8.86
CA LEU A 20 -13.62 4.45 -8.56
C LEU A 20 -14.29 3.34 -9.40
N VAL A 21 -13.95 3.28 -10.68
CA VAL A 21 -14.10 2.05 -11.44
C VAL A 21 -13.06 1.13 -10.83
N MET A 22 -13.49 0.23 -9.95
CA MET A 22 -12.71 -0.95 -9.55
C MET A 22 -12.47 -1.75 -10.83
N ALA A 23 -11.44 -1.39 -11.57
CA ALA A 23 -10.83 -2.27 -12.54
C ALA A 23 -10.38 -3.48 -11.71
N VAL A 24 -11.07 -4.61 -11.92
CA VAL A 24 -10.55 -5.91 -11.53
C VAL A 24 -9.11 -5.94 -12.01
N ALA A 25 -8.15 -5.98 -11.08
CA ALA A 25 -6.76 -6.25 -11.41
C ALA A 25 -6.73 -7.68 -11.97
N ALA A 26 -6.98 -7.80 -13.27
CA ALA A 26 -6.89 -9.05 -13.99
C ALA A 26 -5.43 -9.50 -13.92
N GLY A 27 -5.15 -10.47 -13.06
CA GLY A 27 -3.83 -11.08 -12.91
C GLY A 27 -3.19 -11.00 -11.51
N ALA A 28 -3.91 -10.56 -10.47
CA ALA A 28 -3.45 -10.79 -9.10
C ALA A 28 -3.78 -12.22 -8.65
N THR A 29 -2.78 -12.93 -8.13
CA THR A 29 -2.95 -14.24 -7.49
C THR A 29 -3.86 -14.10 -6.27
N THR A 30 -4.86 -14.98 -6.16
CA THR A 30 -5.76 -15.04 -5.00
C THR A 30 -5.70 -16.42 -4.37
N VAL A 31 -5.92 -16.48 -3.07
CA VAL A 31 -6.03 -17.71 -2.29
C VAL A 31 -7.41 -17.75 -1.65
N THR A 32 -8.12 -18.87 -1.80
CA THR A 32 -9.43 -19.06 -1.17
C THR A 32 -9.27 -19.43 0.30
N VAL A 33 -10.01 -18.74 1.17
CA VAL A 33 -10.20 -19.05 2.60
C VAL A 33 -11.67 -19.41 2.80
N GLY A 34 -11.98 -20.42 3.60
CA GLY A 34 -13.32 -20.94 3.83
C GLY A 34 -13.65 -22.19 3.01
N SER A 35 -14.96 -22.45 2.89
CA SER A 35 -15.54 -23.62 2.22
C SER A 35 -15.22 -23.62 0.70
N VAL A 36 -15.20 -24.80 0.09
CA VAL A 36 -15.15 -24.95 -1.38
C VAL A 36 -16.50 -24.69 -2.04
N MET A 37 -17.57 -24.52 -1.27
CA MET A 37 -18.95 -24.26 -1.70
C MET A 37 -19.51 -25.40 -2.56
N PRO A 38 -19.77 -26.58 -1.97
CA PRO A 38 -20.33 -27.70 -2.70
C PRO A 38 -21.73 -27.36 -3.27
N PRO A 39 -22.16 -28.06 -4.34
CA PRO A 39 -23.45 -27.80 -4.96
C PRO A 39 -24.64 -28.20 -4.07
N THR A 40 -24.43 -29.07 -3.08
CA THR A 40 -25.46 -29.56 -2.17
C THR A 40 -25.32 -28.93 -0.79
N PHE A 41 -26.29 -28.12 -0.41
CA PHE A 41 -26.37 -27.45 0.88
C PHE A 41 -27.85 -27.34 1.31
N THR A 42 -28.08 -27.00 2.58
CA THR A 42 -29.41 -26.61 3.08
C THR A 42 -29.32 -25.19 3.65
N SER A 43 -30.17 -24.28 3.17
CA SER A 43 -30.32 -22.97 3.83
C SER A 43 -30.88 -23.17 5.23
N THR A 44 -30.10 -22.78 6.23
CA THR A 44 -30.42 -23.00 7.64
C THR A 44 -30.47 -21.67 8.38
N PRO A 45 -31.50 -21.42 9.21
CA PRO A 45 -31.58 -20.19 10.00
C PRO A 45 -30.41 -20.04 10.97
N PHE A 46 -29.92 -18.81 11.14
CA PHE A 46 -28.94 -18.48 12.18
C PHE A 46 -29.50 -18.69 13.59
N GLY A 47 -30.83 -18.60 13.76
CA GLY A 47 -31.50 -18.74 15.06
C GLY A 47 -31.24 -17.56 15.99
N GLY A 48 -31.00 -16.36 15.43
CA GLY A 48 -30.72 -15.12 16.15
C GLY A 48 -29.76 -14.20 15.40
N VAL A 49 -29.57 -12.99 15.93
CA VAL A 49 -28.50 -12.07 15.50
C VAL A 49 -27.18 -12.54 16.09
N ARG A 50 -26.30 -13.12 15.28
CA ARG A 50 -25.16 -13.94 15.71
C ARG A 50 -24.02 -13.85 14.70
N THR A 51 -22.83 -14.25 15.12
CA THR A 51 -21.74 -14.60 14.19
C THR A 51 -21.63 -16.10 14.09
N GLN A 52 -21.46 -16.62 12.89
CA GLN A 52 -21.09 -18.01 12.64
C GLN A 52 -19.79 -18.06 11.83
N PHE A 53 -18.95 -19.06 12.09
CA PHE A 53 -17.65 -19.21 11.42
C PHE A 53 -17.20 -20.66 11.42
N ASN A 54 -16.59 -21.12 10.33
CA ASN A 54 -16.05 -22.47 10.26
C ASN A 54 -14.89 -22.64 11.26
N THR A 55 -14.78 -23.82 11.85
CA THR A 55 -13.74 -24.19 12.84
C THR A 55 -12.99 -25.47 12.47
N ALA A 56 -13.54 -26.26 11.55
CA ALA A 56 -12.84 -27.34 10.86
C ALA A 56 -13.43 -27.48 9.45
N LEU A 57 -12.55 -27.57 8.45
CA LEU A 57 -12.91 -27.81 7.04
C LEU A 57 -12.01 -28.95 6.53
N PRO A 58 -12.54 -30.16 6.33
CA PRO A 58 -11.76 -31.33 5.96
C PRO A 58 -11.54 -31.47 4.45
N GLU A 59 -12.27 -30.71 3.64
CA GLU A 59 -12.31 -30.88 2.20
C GLU A 59 -11.04 -30.40 1.51
N ALA A 60 -10.61 -31.11 0.47
CA ALA A 60 -9.47 -30.70 -0.33
C ALA A 60 -9.76 -29.38 -1.07
N GLY A 61 -8.88 -28.40 -0.91
CA GLY A 61 -9.04 -27.06 -1.51
C GLY A 61 -9.73 -26.04 -0.61
N SER A 62 -10.29 -26.47 0.53
CA SER A 62 -10.69 -25.56 1.59
C SER A 62 -9.48 -25.05 2.37
N ASN A 63 -9.56 -23.84 2.93
CA ASN A 63 -8.56 -23.33 3.87
C ASN A 63 -9.28 -22.69 5.05
N LEU A 64 -9.19 -23.29 6.24
CA LEU A 64 -9.84 -22.75 7.43
C LEU A 64 -9.33 -21.36 7.80
N THR A 65 -8.01 -21.19 7.74
CA THR A 65 -7.30 -19.94 8.05
C THR A 65 -6.66 -19.38 6.80
N SER A 66 -6.53 -18.07 6.71
CA SER A 66 -5.73 -17.44 5.65
C SER A 66 -4.29 -17.95 5.69
N PRO A 67 -3.72 -18.47 4.59
CA PRO A 67 -2.33 -18.87 4.54
C PRO A 67 -1.38 -17.69 4.29
N VAL A 68 -1.92 -16.52 3.96
CA VAL A 68 -1.17 -15.32 3.57
C VAL A 68 -1.69 -14.09 4.30
N THR A 69 -0.80 -13.11 4.50
CA THR A 69 -1.18 -11.76 4.92
C THR A 69 -1.46 -10.91 3.69
N GLY A 70 -2.56 -10.15 3.71
CA GLY A 70 -2.98 -9.30 2.61
C GLY A 70 -4.37 -8.71 2.84
N ALA A 71 -5.20 -8.72 1.80
CA ALA A 71 -6.59 -8.30 1.93
C ALA A 71 -7.55 -9.29 1.29
N ILE A 72 -8.71 -9.44 1.92
CA ILE A 72 -9.89 -10.02 1.27
C ILE A 72 -10.36 -9.02 0.23
N VAL A 73 -10.33 -9.42 -1.04
CA VAL A 73 -10.79 -8.58 -2.17
C VAL A 73 -12.22 -8.93 -2.58
N ARG A 74 -12.63 -10.17 -2.33
CA ARG A 74 -13.98 -10.66 -2.57
C ARG A 74 -14.33 -11.70 -1.52
N TRP A 75 -15.60 -11.81 -1.19
CA TRP A 75 -16.12 -12.91 -0.41
C TRP A 75 -17.43 -13.40 -1.01
N LYS A 76 -17.75 -14.65 -0.70
CA LYS A 76 -18.83 -15.40 -1.30
C LYS A 76 -19.67 -16.03 -0.20
N VAL A 77 -20.96 -16.11 -0.45
CA VAL A 77 -21.91 -16.87 0.35
C VAL A 77 -22.78 -17.69 -0.58
N GLN A 78 -23.23 -18.84 -0.11
CA GLN A 78 -24.21 -19.67 -0.79
C GLN A 78 -25.33 -20.01 0.18
N GLY A 79 -26.54 -20.14 -0.33
CA GLY A 79 -27.73 -20.43 0.48
C GLY A 79 -28.15 -19.31 1.42
N ALA A 80 -27.54 -18.13 1.32
CA ALA A 80 -27.83 -16.99 2.18
C ALA A 80 -29.16 -16.33 1.80
N LYS A 81 -29.99 -16.03 2.80
CA LYS A 81 -31.30 -15.41 2.63
C LYS A 81 -31.56 -14.42 3.75
N GLY A 82 -32.08 -13.25 3.39
CA GLY A 82 -32.29 -12.13 4.32
C GLY A 82 -31.08 -11.19 4.34
N GLY A 83 -30.67 -10.80 5.54
CA GLY A 83 -29.59 -9.86 5.79
C GLY A 83 -30.09 -8.42 6.07
N PRO A 84 -29.18 -7.43 6.00
CA PRO A 84 -27.83 -7.56 5.46
C PRO A 84 -26.89 -8.40 6.34
N PHE A 85 -25.91 -9.03 5.68
CA PHE A 85 -24.82 -9.78 6.31
C PHE A 85 -23.53 -8.99 6.29
N THR A 86 -22.69 -9.23 7.30
CA THR A 86 -21.35 -8.65 7.38
C THR A 86 -20.31 -9.76 7.44
N LEU A 87 -19.29 -9.72 6.58
CA LEU A 87 -18.13 -10.59 6.72
C LEU A 87 -17.33 -10.14 7.94
N ARG A 88 -16.88 -11.10 8.74
CA ARG A 88 -16.08 -10.90 9.95
C ARG A 88 -14.71 -11.56 9.80
N ILE A 89 -13.67 -10.96 10.35
CA ILE A 89 -12.35 -11.57 10.50
C ILE A 89 -12.10 -11.89 11.96
N LEU A 90 -11.66 -13.12 12.22
CA LEU A 90 -11.49 -13.68 13.55
C LEU A 90 -10.06 -14.18 13.71
N HIS A 91 -9.31 -13.58 14.62
CA HIS A 91 -7.95 -14.01 14.97
C HIS A 91 -7.99 -15.03 16.11
N PRO A 92 -7.59 -16.30 15.89
CA PRO A 92 -7.58 -17.31 16.95
C PRO A 92 -6.50 -17.00 17.99
N ASN A 93 -6.83 -17.04 19.27
CA ASN A 93 -5.87 -16.76 20.35
C ASN A 93 -5.04 -17.98 20.79
N GLY A 94 -5.23 -19.13 20.12
CA GLY A 94 -4.57 -20.40 20.46
C GLY A 94 -5.17 -21.15 21.66
N ALA A 95 -6.16 -20.60 22.35
CA ALA A 95 -6.81 -21.16 23.54
C ALA A 95 -8.33 -21.37 23.35
N GLY A 96 -8.78 -21.54 22.10
CA GLY A 96 -10.20 -21.77 21.76
C GLY A 96 -11.08 -20.52 21.79
N ALA A 97 -10.50 -19.33 21.86
CA ALA A 97 -11.21 -18.06 21.71
C ALA A 97 -10.65 -17.26 20.53
N TYR A 98 -11.43 -16.30 20.05
CA TYR A 98 -11.16 -15.56 18.83
C TYR A 98 -11.37 -14.08 19.06
N THR A 99 -10.43 -13.28 18.56
CA THR A 99 -10.51 -11.82 18.58
C THR A 99 -11.14 -11.34 17.28
N ALA A 100 -12.20 -10.54 17.35
CA ALA A 100 -12.71 -9.85 16.17
C ALA A 100 -11.73 -8.75 15.76
N VAL A 101 -11.23 -8.79 14.52
CA VAL A 101 -10.16 -7.88 14.05
C VAL A 101 -10.54 -7.12 12.77
N GLY A 102 -11.72 -7.37 12.21
CA GLY A 102 -12.22 -6.63 11.07
C GLY A 102 -13.61 -7.08 10.64
N ALA A 103 -14.34 -6.17 9.99
CA ALA A 103 -15.64 -6.43 9.42
C ALA A 103 -15.85 -5.68 8.11
N SER A 104 -16.59 -6.29 7.16
CA SER A 104 -16.96 -5.62 5.91
C SER A 104 -18.13 -4.65 6.10
N ALA A 105 -18.40 -3.84 5.07
CA ALA A 105 -19.71 -3.22 4.95
C ALA A 105 -20.83 -4.28 4.86
N PRO A 106 -22.04 -3.99 5.36
CA PRO A 106 -23.19 -4.89 5.27
C PRO A 106 -23.68 -5.05 3.83
N VAL A 107 -24.05 -6.27 3.43
CA VAL A 107 -24.55 -6.60 2.08
C VAL A 107 -25.77 -7.51 2.13
N THR A 108 -26.67 -7.40 1.14
CA THR A 108 -27.87 -8.22 1.04
C THR A 108 -27.79 -9.09 -0.22
N PRO A 109 -27.70 -10.44 -0.09
CA PRO A 109 -27.82 -11.38 -1.20
C PRO A 109 -29.16 -11.21 -1.92
N LYS A 110 -29.16 -11.39 -3.25
CA LYS A 110 -30.39 -11.32 -4.06
C LYS A 110 -31.02 -12.69 -4.22
N ASP A 111 -30.18 -13.70 -4.38
CA ASP A 111 -30.57 -15.09 -4.56
C ASP A 111 -29.86 -16.03 -3.57
N ILE A 112 -30.37 -17.25 -3.44
CA ILE A 112 -29.76 -18.31 -2.60
C ILE A 112 -28.58 -19.03 -3.26
N GLY A 113 -28.24 -18.67 -4.51
CA GLY A 113 -27.08 -19.22 -5.21
C GLY A 113 -25.76 -18.71 -4.62
N ILE A 114 -24.65 -18.96 -5.32
CA ILE A 114 -23.38 -18.33 -4.97
C ILE A 114 -23.45 -16.84 -5.33
N GLU A 115 -23.41 -16.00 -4.31
CA GLU A 115 -23.35 -14.55 -4.41
C GLU A 115 -21.94 -14.08 -4.06
N THR A 116 -21.41 -13.11 -4.81
CA THR A 116 -20.04 -12.60 -4.62
C THR A 116 -20.06 -11.11 -4.34
N PHE A 117 -19.38 -10.70 -3.28
CA PHE A 117 -19.30 -9.30 -2.85
C PHE A 117 -17.84 -8.83 -2.81
N SER A 118 -17.57 -7.68 -3.41
CA SER A 118 -16.26 -7.04 -3.33
C SER A 118 -16.07 -6.38 -1.97
N THR A 119 -14.87 -6.48 -1.42
CA THR A 119 -14.46 -5.78 -0.21
C THR A 119 -12.97 -5.46 -0.26
N GLN A 120 -12.48 -4.68 0.69
CA GLN A 120 -11.06 -4.47 0.89
C GLN A 120 -10.82 -4.52 2.39
N LEU A 121 -10.74 -5.75 2.90
CA LEU A 121 -10.64 -6.01 4.33
C LEU A 121 -9.28 -6.65 4.65
N PRO A 122 -8.40 -5.98 5.44
CA PRO A 122 -7.10 -6.53 5.80
C PRO A 122 -7.24 -7.86 6.56
N ILE A 123 -6.42 -8.85 6.20
CA ILE A 123 -6.39 -10.16 6.86
C ILE A 123 -4.93 -10.61 7.05
N HIS A 124 -4.62 -11.20 8.20
CA HIS A 124 -3.31 -11.79 8.45
C HIS A 124 -3.32 -13.30 8.22
N ALA A 125 -2.14 -13.85 7.93
CA ALA A 125 -1.96 -15.29 7.94
C ALA A 125 -2.35 -15.86 9.32
N GLY A 126 -3.17 -16.92 9.34
CA GLY A 126 -3.73 -17.53 10.55
C GLY A 126 -5.13 -17.04 10.93
N ASP A 127 -5.62 -15.94 10.36
CA ASP A 127 -6.97 -15.45 10.64
C ASP A 127 -8.05 -16.30 9.93
N LEU A 128 -9.22 -16.40 10.55
CA LEU A 128 -10.41 -17.04 9.99
C LEU A 128 -11.40 -15.98 9.49
N ILE A 129 -12.36 -16.45 8.69
CA ILE A 129 -13.53 -15.67 8.30
C ILE A 129 -14.79 -16.17 9.00
N GLY A 130 -15.67 -15.24 9.33
CA GLY A 130 -17.02 -15.49 9.84
C GLY A 130 -18.03 -14.60 9.14
N ILE A 131 -19.30 -14.80 9.47
CA ILE A 131 -20.41 -14.01 8.94
C ILE A 131 -21.37 -13.64 10.07
N ASP A 132 -21.76 -12.38 10.09
CA ASP A 132 -22.76 -11.86 11.01
C ASP A 132 -24.12 -11.79 10.32
N SER A 133 -25.14 -12.31 10.99
CA SER A 133 -26.53 -12.01 10.66
C SER A 133 -26.96 -10.68 11.28
N SER A 134 -28.01 -10.06 10.73
CA SER A 134 -28.63 -8.87 11.30
C SER A 134 -30.09 -9.10 11.74
N ASN A 135 -30.68 -10.23 11.34
CA ASN A 135 -32.04 -10.62 11.71
C ASN A 135 -32.09 -12.08 12.21
N PRO A 136 -32.91 -12.39 13.23
CA PRO A 136 -33.14 -13.77 13.67
C PRO A 136 -33.62 -14.76 12.59
N THR A 137 -34.26 -14.27 11.53
CA THR A 137 -34.74 -15.10 10.41
C THR A 137 -33.75 -15.23 9.27
N ASP A 138 -32.55 -14.65 9.39
CA ASP A 138 -31.51 -14.81 8.38
C ASP A 138 -31.09 -16.28 8.28
N GLU A 139 -30.78 -16.72 7.07
CA GLU A 139 -30.33 -18.08 6.78
C GLU A 139 -28.99 -18.03 6.03
N ILE A 140 -28.17 -19.08 6.16
CA ILE A 140 -26.97 -19.36 5.34
C ILE A 140 -26.97 -20.83 4.91
N GLY A 141 -26.35 -21.13 3.77
CA GLY A 141 -26.13 -22.51 3.35
C GLY A 141 -25.24 -23.25 4.33
N VAL A 142 -25.66 -24.48 4.67
CA VAL A 142 -24.88 -25.43 5.44
C VAL A 142 -24.85 -26.76 4.70
N ALA A 143 -23.66 -27.29 4.44
CA ALA A 143 -23.48 -28.66 3.97
C ALA A 143 -23.19 -29.61 5.14
N ASN A 144 -23.67 -30.85 5.03
CA ASN A 144 -23.39 -31.91 5.99
C ASN A 144 -22.11 -32.64 5.56
N VAL A 145 -20.97 -32.14 6.02
CA VAL A 145 -19.65 -32.72 5.77
C VAL A 145 -19.08 -33.21 7.09
N GLY A 146 -18.98 -34.52 7.29
CA GLY A 146 -18.21 -35.07 8.41
C GLY A 146 -16.73 -35.14 8.02
N PRO A 147 -15.75 -34.66 8.81
CA PRO A 147 -15.78 -34.13 10.19
C PRO A 147 -15.76 -32.58 10.30
N ALA A 148 -16.41 -31.84 9.40
CA ALA A 148 -16.44 -30.38 9.45
C ALA A 148 -17.18 -29.85 10.69
N THR A 149 -16.81 -28.65 11.15
CA THR A 149 -17.45 -28.00 12.30
C THR A 149 -17.51 -26.50 12.09
N TYR A 150 -18.53 -25.84 12.67
CA TYR A 150 -18.58 -24.38 12.76
C TYR A 150 -18.96 -23.90 14.16
N GLY A 151 -18.37 -22.78 14.57
CA GLY A 151 -18.61 -22.11 15.85
C GLY A 151 -19.69 -21.04 15.72
N VAL A 152 -20.34 -20.74 16.83
CA VAL A 152 -21.36 -19.69 16.94
C VAL A 152 -21.01 -18.75 18.08
N PHE A 153 -21.03 -17.45 17.82
CA PHE A 153 -21.17 -16.43 18.87
C PHE A 153 -22.63 -16.03 18.99
N SER A 154 -23.20 -16.12 20.19
CA SER A 154 -24.61 -15.80 20.46
C SER A 154 -24.99 -14.36 20.14
N THR A 155 -24.00 -13.47 20.07
CA THR A 155 -24.10 -12.10 19.60
C THR A 155 -22.85 -11.78 18.78
N PRO A 156 -22.94 -10.98 17.71
CA PRO A 156 -21.74 -10.56 16.99
C PRO A 156 -20.74 -9.87 17.92
N PRO A 157 -19.46 -10.30 17.92
CA PRO A 157 -18.45 -9.73 18.80
C PRO A 157 -18.13 -8.29 18.39
N PHE A 158 -17.86 -7.44 19.38
CA PHE A 158 -17.32 -6.11 19.12
C PHE A 158 -15.90 -6.22 18.59
N GLU A 159 -15.50 -5.30 17.70
CA GLU A 159 -14.12 -5.23 17.22
C GLU A 159 -13.13 -5.09 18.38
N GLY A 160 -12.05 -5.88 18.35
CA GLY A 160 -11.05 -5.99 19.40
C GLY A 160 -11.42 -6.90 20.57
N SER A 161 -12.66 -7.40 20.66
CA SER A 161 -13.05 -8.33 21.74
C SER A 161 -12.64 -9.77 21.45
N THR A 162 -12.17 -10.49 22.47
CA THR A 162 -11.80 -11.90 22.40
C THR A 162 -12.87 -12.76 23.08
N ASN A 163 -13.52 -13.64 22.32
CA ASN A 163 -14.64 -14.45 22.81
C ASN A 163 -14.47 -15.94 22.44
N ALA A 164 -14.88 -16.83 23.34
CA ALA A 164 -15.05 -18.25 23.02
C ALA A 164 -16.43 -18.47 22.35
N PRO A 165 -16.56 -19.44 21.43
CA PRO A 165 -17.85 -19.75 20.82
C PRO A 165 -18.83 -20.22 21.90
N SER A 166 -20.07 -19.73 21.84
CA SER A 166 -21.14 -20.15 22.76
C SER A 166 -21.59 -21.59 22.49
N SER A 167 -21.40 -22.06 21.27
CA SER A 167 -21.69 -23.42 20.85
C SER A 167 -20.89 -23.77 19.59
N THR A 168 -20.73 -25.06 19.35
CA THR A 168 -20.13 -25.61 18.13
C THR A 168 -21.10 -26.61 17.53
N VAL A 169 -21.28 -26.53 16.21
CA VAL A 169 -22.03 -27.50 15.42
C VAL A 169 -21.04 -28.43 14.73
N THR A 170 -21.35 -29.72 14.72
CA THR A 170 -20.47 -30.78 14.21
C THR A 170 -21.05 -31.47 13.00
N SER A 171 -20.20 -32.04 12.15
CA SER A 171 -20.56 -32.69 10.89
C SER A 171 -21.24 -31.75 9.89
N SER A 172 -20.94 -30.47 10.00
CA SER A 172 -21.52 -29.41 9.18
C SER A 172 -20.54 -28.27 8.98
N GLU A 173 -20.60 -27.63 7.82
CA GLU A 173 -19.84 -26.43 7.49
C GLU A 173 -20.75 -25.33 6.92
N LEU A 174 -20.32 -24.09 7.08
CA LEU A 174 -20.96 -22.92 6.49
C LEU A 174 -20.45 -22.69 5.09
N GLU A 175 -21.36 -22.39 4.16
CA GLU A 175 -21.02 -22.00 2.79
C GLU A 175 -20.61 -20.54 2.68
N LEU A 176 -19.45 -20.27 3.27
CA LEU A 176 -18.77 -18.99 3.31
C LEU A 176 -17.33 -19.17 2.84
N SER A 177 -16.91 -18.33 1.89
CA SER A 177 -15.53 -18.29 1.42
C SER A 177 -15.11 -16.87 1.09
N ALA A 178 -13.80 -16.63 1.05
CA ALA A 178 -13.18 -15.35 0.78
C ALA A 178 -11.98 -15.56 -0.15
N GLU A 179 -11.80 -14.67 -1.11
CA GLU A 179 -10.63 -14.60 -1.95
C GLU A 179 -9.67 -13.56 -1.35
N VAL A 180 -8.53 -14.05 -0.87
CA VAL A 180 -7.46 -13.24 -0.28
C VAL A 180 -6.39 -13.00 -1.32
N GLN A 181 -6.09 -11.74 -1.57
CA GLN A 181 -4.91 -11.36 -2.34
C GLN A 181 -3.76 -11.10 -1.36
N PRO A 182 -2.58 -11.71 -1.54
CA PRO A 182 -1.43 -11.41 -0.68
C PRO A 182 -0.94 -9.97 -0.88
N ALA A 183 -0.40 -9.37 0.19
CA ALA A 183 0.20 -8.05 0.11
C ALA A 183 1.38 -8.00 -0.90
N PRO A 184 1.61 -6.85 -1.55
CA PRO A 184 2.79 -6.66 -2.40
C PRO A 184 4.06 -6.63 -1.54
N ALA A 185 5.18 -7.05 -2.10
CA ALA A 185 6.48 -6.87 -1.46
C ALA A 185 7.52 -6.46 -2.51
N ILE A 186 8.33 -5.46 -2.18
CA ILE A 186 9.49 -5.07 -2.99
C ILE A 186 10.71 -5.81 -2.45
N THR A 187 11.35 -6.62 -3.30
CA THR A 187 12.53 -7.41 -2.95
C THR A 187 13.81 -6.84 -3.55
N GLY A 188 13.70 -5.85 -4.45
CA GLY A 188 14.87 -5.17 -4.99
C GLY A 188 14.54 -3.96 -5.87
N VAL A 189 15.52 -3.06 -5.97
CA VAL A 189 15.46 -1.84 -6.76
C VAL A 189 16.77 -1.71 -7.55
N SER A 190 16.68 -1.38 -8.84
CA SER A 190 17.86 -1.21 -9.72
C SER A 190 17.58 -0.18 -10.83
N ALA A 191 18.29 0.95 -10.90
CA ALA A 191 19.34 1.42 -9.99
C ALA A 191 18.79 1.88 -8.63
N THR A 192 19.61 1.82 -7.58
CA THR A 192 19.28 2.24 -6.20
C THR A 192 19.57 3.71 -5.90
N GLN A 193 20.04 4.47 -6.89
CA GLN A 193 20.36 5.89 -6.72
C GLN A 193 20.30 6.66 -8.03
N GLY A 194 20.10 7.98 -7.96
CA GLY A 194 20.06 8.87 -9.12
C GLY A 194 19.93 10.33 -8.75
N SER A 195 19.69 11.19 -9.74
CA SER A 195 19.62 12.64 -9.55
C SER A 195 18.38 13.06 -8.76
N ILE A 196 18.52 14.05 -7.89
CA ILE A 196 17.41 14.74 -7.23
C ILE A 196 16.37 15.34 -8.18
N LEU A 197 16.75 15.57 -9.43
CA LEU A 197 15.82 16.06 -10.45
C LEU A 197 14.91 14.96 -11.00
N GLY A 198 15.19 13.69 -10.71
CA GLY A 198 14.48 12.55 -11.26
C GLY A 198 14.60 12.42 -12.78
N GLY A 199 13.72 11.60 -13.34
CA GLY A 199 13.64 11.29 -14.77
C GLY A 199 14.35 10.00 -15.17
N GLU A 200 15.18 9.43 -14.29
CA GLU A 200 15.80 8.13 -14.52
C GLU A 200 14.74 7.01 -14.53
N LYS A 201 14.93 6.04 -15.42
CA LYS A 201 14.17 4.79 -15.40
C LYS A 201 14.86 3.77 -14.50
N ILE A 202 14.11 3.18 -13.59
CA ILE A 202 14.57 2.10 -12.73
C ILE A 202 13.65 0.88 -12.87
N THR A 203 14.20 -0.27 -12.53
CA THR A 203 13.48 -1.53 -12.32
C THR A 203 13.24 -1.72 -10.83
N ILE A 204 12.04 -2.15 -10.47
CA ILE A 204 11.67 -2.64 -9.15
C ILE A 204 11.25 -4.09 -9.31
N THR A 205 11.79 -4.98 -8.47
CA THR A 205 11.44 -6.40 -8.42
C THR A 205 10.76 -6.73 -7.10
N GLY A 206 9.89 -7.73 -7.11
CA GLY A 206 9.10 -8.06 -5.93
C GLY A 206 8.14 -9.21 -6.14
N THR A 207 7.18 -9.36 -5.23
CA THR A 207 6.08 -10.32 -5.33
C THR A 207 4.75 -9.59 -5.32
N ASN A 208 3.74 -10.16 -5.99
CA ASN A 208 2.37 -9.64 -6.05
C ASN A 208 2.29 -8.20 -6.58
N LEU A 209 3.16 -7.82 -7.51
CA LEU A 209 3.23 -6.44 -8.03
C LEU A 209 2.25 -6.17 -9.17
N ASN A 210 1.61 -7.20 -9.73
CA ASN A 210 0.72 -7.07 -10.90
C ASN A 210 -0.51 -6.17 -10.67
N GLY A 211 -0.95 -6.03 -9.42
CA GLY A 211 -2.08 -5.18 -9.05
C GLY A 211 -1.69 -3.77 -8.62
N THR A 212 -0.46 -3.30 -8.90
CA THR A 212 0.02 -2.02 -8.38
C THR A 212 -0.73 -0.85 -9.01
N THR A 213 -1.43 -0.08 -8.19
CA THR A 213 -2.20 1.10 -8.60
C THR A 213 -1.51 2.41 -8.24
N ALA A 214 -0.60 2.39 -7.26
CA ALA A 214 0.24 3.52 -6.91
C ALA A 214 1.67 3.08 -6.60
N LEU A 215 2.63 3.96 -6.91
CA LEU A 215 4.03 3.77 -6.61
C LEU A 215 4.62 5.08 -6.08
N MET A 216 5.08 5.06 -4.83
CA MET A 216 5.58 6.22 -4.11
C MET A 216 7.09 6.14 -3.91
N PHE A 217 7.78 7.28 -3.99
CA PHE A 217 9.17 7.46 -3.61
C PHE A 217 9.18 8.42 -2.41
N GLY A 218 9.22 7.89 -1.19
CA GLY A 218 8.83 8.63 0.01
C GLY A 218 7.40 9.15 -0.14
N GLU A 219 7.21 10.46 -0.05
CA GLU A 219 5.89 11.11 -0.17
C GLU A 219 5.54 11.55 -1.60
N VAL A 220 6.39 11.27 -2.59
CA VAL A 220 6.21 11.77 -3.98
C VAL A 220 5.89 10.63 -4.93
N ALA A 221 4.81 10.78 -5.71
CA ALA A 221 4.43 9.82 -6.74
C ALA A 221 5.48 9.65 -7.81
N ALA A 222 5.72 8.40 -8.21
CA ALA A 222 6.46 8.09 -9.42
C ALA A 222 5.91 8.92 -10.58
N THR A 223 6.79 9.45 -11.43
CA THR A 223 6.36 10.25 -12.59
C THR A 223 5.50 9.41 -13.52
N SER A 224 5.88 8.15 -13.69
CA SER A 224 5.09 7.10 -14.31
C SER A 224 5.66 5.74 -13.92
N PHE A 225 4.88 4.67 -14.09
CA PHE A 225 5.37 3.31 -14.00
C PHE A 225 4.57 2.40 -14.93
N SER A 226 5.14 1.25 -15.24
CA SER A 226 4.50 0.18 -15.99
C SER A 226 4.85 -1.15 -15.35
N ILE A 227 3.85 -2.01 -15.20
CA ILE A 227 4.02 -3.39 -14.76
C ILE A 227 4.49 -4.19 -15.97
N THR A 228 5.69 -4.75 -15.86
CA THR A 228 6.38 -5.46 -16.96
C THR A 228 6.43 -6.97 -16.75
N GLY A 229 5.81 -7.45 -15.67
CA GLY A 229 5.67 -8.84 -15.25
C GLY A 229 5.09 -8.89 -13.83
N GLU A 230 4.62 -10.06 -13.38
CA GLU A 230 3.99 -10.21 -12.05
C GLU A 230 4.91 -9.80 -10.89
N GLU A 231 6.22 -9.91 -11.12
CA GLU A 231 7.28 -9.63 -10.14
C GLU A 231 8.15 -8.41 -10.52
N ARG A 232 7.75 -7.61 -11.53
CA ARG A 232 8.61 -6.55 -12.07
C ARG A 232 7.87 -5.30 -12.53
N ILE A 233 8.25 -4.15 -11.96
CA ILE A 233 7.81 -2.82 -12.37
C ILE A 233 8.98 -2.06 -12.99
N THR A 234 8.71 -1.30 -14.05
CA THR A 234 9.62 -0.25 -14.53
C THR A 234 9.03 1.10 -14.15
N ALA A 235 9.78 1.95 -13.45
CA ALA A 235 9.32 3.22 -12.92
C ALA A 235 10.21 4.38 -13.39
N VAL A 236 9.62 5.56 -13.55
CA VAL A 236 10.33 6.83 -13.79
C VAL A 236 10.39 7.60 -12.48
N VAL A 237 11.61 7.78 -11.98
CA VAL A 237 11.91 8.40 -10.70
C VAL A 237 11.41 9.85 -10.70
N PRO A 238 10.64 10.29 -9.69
CA PRO A 238 10.19 11.68 -9.60
C PRO A 238 11.28 12.59 -9.04
N SER A 239 11.16 13.89 -9.28
CA SER A 239 12.03 14.89 -8.63
C SER A 239 11.71 15.02 -7.15
N GLN A 240 12.73 15.26 -6.32
CA GLN A 240 12.59 15.51 -4.88
C GLN A 240 13.07 16.90 -4.48
N ALA A 241 12.54 17.41 -3.37
CA ALA A 241 12.99 18.70 -2.82
C ALA A 241 14.30 18.60 -2.02
N LYS A 242 14.64 17.41 -1.50
CA LYS A 242 15.79 17.18 -0.62
C LYS A 242 16.56 15.92 -1.05
N VAL A 243 17.89 15.98 -0.92
CA VAL A 243 18.76 14.81 -1.13
C VAL A 243 18.61 13.84 0.03
N GLY A 244 18.89 12.57 -0.21
CA GLY A 244 18.82 11.52 0.80
C GLY A 244 18.13 10.27 0.30
N THR A 245 18.07 9.28 1.18
CA THR A 245 17.40 8.01 0.94
C THR A 245 15.91 8.15 1.24
N VAL A 246 15.09 7.55 0.38
CA VAL A 246 13.64 7.36 0.59
C VAL A 246 13.31 5.89 0.36
N ASP A 247 12.26 5.42 1.01
CA ASP A 247 11.67 4.11 0.72
C ASP A 247 10.79 4.22 -0.53
N ILE A 248 10.73 3.14 -1.31
CA ILE A 248 9.76 2.99 -2.40
C ILE A 248 8.59 2.15 -1.89
N VAL A 249 7.35 2.60 -2.11
CA VAL A 249 6.16 1.87 -1.68
C VAL A 249 5.27 1.58 -2.88
N ALA A 250 4.98 0.29 -3.10
CA ALA A 250 3.97 -0.14 -4.06
C ALA A 250 2.65 -0.38 -3.33
N THR A 251 1.56 0.19 -3.87
CA THR A 251 0.21 0.02 -3.35
C THR A 251 -0.61 -0.83 -4.32
N THR A 252 -1.26 -1.85 -3.79
CA THR A 252 -2.24 -2.68 -4.52
C THR A 252 -3.58 -2.67 -3.77
N LEU A 253 -4.61 -3.32 -4.30
CA LEU A 253 -5.85 -3.58 -3.55
C LEU A 253 -5.61 -4.40 -2.27
N ALA A 254 -4.55 -5.20 -2.22
CA ALA A 254 -4.15 -6.00 -1.07
C ALA A 254 -3.39 -5.21 0.01
N GLY A 255 -3.19 -3.90 -0.18
CA GLY A 255 -2.45 -3.03 0.72
C GLY A 255 -1.12 -2.55 0.14
N GLU A 256 -0.33 -1.93 1.02
CA GLU A 256 0.99 -1.39 0.71
C GLU A 256 2.10 -2.42 0.95
N SER A 257 3.20 -2.27 0.21
CA SER A 257 4.41 -3.05 0.46
C SER A 257 5.06 -2.62 1.78
N PRO A 258 5.57 -3.56 2.58
CA PRO A 258 6.27 -3.23 3.81
C PRO A 258 7.57 -2.46 3.52
N LEU A 259 7.97 -1.58 4.43
CA LEU A 259 9.24 -0.85 4.36
C LEU A 259 10.39 -1.76 4.76
N THR A 260 11.36 -1.92 3.86
CA THR A 260 12.52 -2.78 4.04
C THR A 260 13.78 -2.12 3.48
N LYS A 261 14.95 -2.72 3.66
CA LYS A 261 16.15 -2.18 3.01
C LYS A 261 16.14 -2.32 1.49
N ALA A 262 15.34 -3.24 0.95
CA ALA A 262 15.35 -3.61 -0.46
C ALA A 262 14.66 -2.58 -1.37
N ASP A 263 13.77 -1.76 -0.80
CA ASP A 263 13.03 -0.71 -1.50
C ASP A 263 13.71 0.67 -1.47
N ASN A 264 14.87 0.79 -0.81
CA ASN A 264 15.56 2.07 -0.68
C ASN A 264 16.06 2.62 -2.01
N TYR A 265 15.80 3.91 -2.23
CA TYR A 265 16.35 4.69 -3.33
C TYR A 265 17.01 5.99 -2.83
N THR A 266 18.23 6.26 -3.27
CA THR A 266 19.02 7.42 -2.82
C THR A 266 19.09 8.52 -3.86
N TYR A 267 18.54 9.68 -3.51
CA TYR A 267 18.63 10.89 -4.30
C TYR A 267 19.95 11.62 -4.04
N LEU A 268 20.75 11.72 -5.10
CA LEU A 268 22.01 12.44 -5.14
C LEU A 268 21.79 13.85 -5.70
N GLY A 269 22.47 14.83 -5.12
CA GLY A 269 22.39 16.21 -5.57
C GLY A 269 23.56 17.04 -5.09
N CYS A 270 23.64 18.25 -5.60
CA CYS A 270 24.55 19.29 -5.14
C CYS A 270 23.77 20.25 -4.21
N THR A 271 23.97 20.14 -2.91
CA THR A 271 23.50 21.11 -1.92
C THR A 271 24.53 22.22 -1.80
N VAL A 272 24.25 23.38 -2.40
CA VAL A 272 25.21 24.48 -2.50
C VAL A 272 25.46 25.07 -1.10
N PRO A 273 26.67 24.93 -0.53
CA PRO A 273 26.97 25.40 0.82
C PRO A 273 27.11 26.94 0.86
N ARG A 274 27.02 27.51 2.07
CA ARG A 274 27.36 28.93 2.29
C ARG A 274 28.89 29.10 2.34
N LEU A 275 29.43 29.77 1.32
CA LEU A 275 30.87 29.96 1.10
C LEU A 275 31.36 31.37 1.44
N VAL A 276 30.50 32.39 1.33
CA VAL A 276 30.88 33.79 1.57
C VAL A 276 31.51 33.95 2.97
N GLY A 277 32.70 34.54 3.01
CA GLY A 277 33.51 34.70 4.23
C GLY A 277 34.52 33.58 4.50
N ARG A 278 34.37 32.39 3.89
CA ARG A 278 35.34 31.28 4.03
C ARG A 278 36.63 31.57 3.24
N ARG A 279 37.75 31.00 3.70
CA ARG A 279 39.01 30.91 2.93
C ARG A 279 38.88 29.88 1.80
N LEU A 280 39.70 30.02 0.75
CA LEU A 280 39.63 29.15 -0.44
C LEU A 280 39.65 27.64 -0.12
N ALA A 281 40.55 27.18 0.75
CA ALA A 281 40.65 25.76 1.11
C ALA A 281 39.35 25.25 1.75
N GLY A 282 38.84 25.95 2.76
CA GLY A 282 37.57 25.61 3.41
C GLY A 282 36.36 25.73 2.50
N ALA A 283 36.41 26.61 1.49
CA ALA A 283 35.37 26.71 0.48
C ALA A 283 35.38 25.51 -0.49
N LYS A 284 36.56 25.07 -0.95
CA LYS A 284 36.69 23.88 -1.82
C LYS A 284 36.21 22.61 -1.11
N ASN A 285 36.57 22.44 0.16
CA ASN A 285 36.12 21.27 0.95
C ASN A 285 34.60 21.28 1.13
N ALA A 286 34.01 22.44 1.45
CA ALA A 286 32.56 22.56 1.59
C ALA A 286 31.82 22.26 0.28
N ILE A 287 32.32 22.73 -0.87
CA ILE A 287 31.71 22.44 -2.18
C ILE A 287 31.66 20.93 -2.43
N ARG A 288 32.79 20.23 -2.26
CA ARG A 288 32.87 18.78 -2.47
C ARG A 288 31.99 18.01 -1.50
N GLY A 289 31.99 18.40 -0.22
CA GLY A 289 31.14 17.78 0.80
C GLY A 289 29.64 17.95 0.56
N GLY A 290 29.23 18.98 -0.21
CA GLY A 290 27.85 19.18 -0.62
C GLY A 290 27.44 18.44 -1.90
N GLY A 291 28.25 17.52 -2.44
CA GLY A 291 27.96 16.83 -3.70
C GLY A 291 28.13 17.70 -4.95
N CYS A 292 28.78 18.85 -4.82
CA CYS A 292 29.04 19.81 -5.90
C CYS A 292 30.48 19.71 -6.41
N THR A 293 30.76 20.27 -7.58
CA THR A 293 32.13 20.42 -8.10
C THR A 293 32.62 21.86 -8.00
N VAL A 294 33.94 22.04 -7.82
CA VAL A 294 34.54 23.37 -7.77
C VAL A 294 34.52 23.98 -9.17
N GLY A 295 33.77 25.06 -9.32
CA GLY A 295 33.72 25.85 -10.55
C GLY A 295 34.87 26.86 -10.66
N LYS A 296 34.70 27.85 -11.53
CA LYS A 296 35.71 28.89 -11.77
C LYS A 296 36.03 29.67 -10.50
N VAL A 297 37.31 29.82 -10.18
CA VAL A 297 37.80 30.67 -9.09
C VAL A 297 38.38 31.94 -9.68
N THR A 298 37.77 33.09 -9.38
CA THR A 298 38.23 34.40 -9.88
C THR A 298 38.60 35.32 -8.73
N LYS A 299 39.57 36.22 -8.93
CA LYS A 299 39.98 37.23 -7.94
C LYS A 299 39.34 38.57 -8.29
N VAL A 300 38.82 39.29 -7.29
CA VAL A 300 38.19 40.61 -7.45
C VAL A 300 38.68 41.58 -6.38
N LYS A 301 38.75 42.87 -6.71
CA LYS A 301 39.06 43.93 -5.73
C LYS A 301 38.05 43.86 -4.58
N ALA A 302 38.53 43.85 -3.35
CA ALA A 302 37.69 43.86 -2.15
C ALA A 302 38.37 44.61 -1.00
N ALA A 303 37.60 44.97 0.02
CA ALA A 303 38.15 45.56 1.24
C ALA A 303 39.23 44.66 1.86
N LYS A 304 40.26 45.27 2.50
CA LYS A 304 41.40 44.56 3.12
C LYS A 304 40.97 43.39 4.02
N LYS A 305 39.88 43.55 4.79
CA LYS A 305 39.30 42.51 5.67
C LYS A 305 38.75 41.27 4.95
N LYS A 306 38.51 41.36 3.63
CA LYS A 306 37.99 40.28 2.76
C LYS A 306 39.08 39.65 1.89
N LYS A 307 40.35 40.06 2.02
CA LYS A 307 41.48 39.48 1.27
C LYS A 307 41.59 37.97 1.53
N GLY A 308 41.66 37.18 0.46
CA GLY A 308 41.74 35.71 0.51
C GLY A 308 40.43 35.00 0.93
N LYS A 309 39.35 35.73 1.18
CA LYS A 309 38.03 35.19 1.52
C LYS A 309 37.10 35.22 0.30
N VAL A 310 36.13 34.31 0.27
CA VAL A 310 35.06 34.30 -0.74
C VAL A 310 34.17 35.52 -0.53
N VAL A 311 34.05 36.35 -1.56
CA VAL A 311 33.22 37.56 -1.59
C VAL A 311 31.87 37.27 -2.25
N LYS A 312 31.85 36.40 -3.25
CA LYS A 312 30.63 35.98 -3.96
C LYS A 312 30.75 34.51 -4.38
N GLN A 313 29.63 33.80 -4.40
CA GLN A 313 29.49 32.46 -4.97
C GLN A 313 28.39 32.45 -6.02
N ASN A 314 28.45 31.50 -6.94
CA ASN A 314 27.37 31.17 -7.87
C ASN A 314 27.41 29.68 -8.20
N PRO A 315 26.32 28.91 -8.03
CA PRO A 315 25.00 29.31 -7.53
C PRO A 315 25.00 29.82 -6.07
N GLU A 316 23.90 30.45 -5.67
CA GLU A 316 23.68 30.92 -4.30
C GLU A 316 23.55 29.76 -3.32
N ALA A 317 23.87 30.01 -2.06
CA ALA A 317 23.80 28.99 -1.00
C ALA A 317 22.36 28.52 -0.75
N GLY A 318 22.20 27.28 -0.32
CA GLY A 318 20.92 26.67 0.02
C GLY A 318 20.17 26.04 -1.16
N ARG A 319 20.63 26.25 -2.40
CA ARG A 319 20.06 25.56 -3.57
C ARG A 319 20.43 24.09 -3.57
N VAL A 320 19.48 23.25 -3.98
CA VAL A 320 19.69 21.83 -4.24
C VAL A 320 19.59 21.64 -5.76
N LEU A 321 20.65 21.11 -6.36
CA LEU A 321 20.83 21.04 -7.82
C LEU A 321 21.24 19.63 -8.24
N ALA A 322 21.35 19.40 -9.55
CA ALA A 322 21.88 18.15 -10.08
C ALA A 322 23.25 17.81 -9.46
N PRO A 323 23.52 16.51 -9.21
CA PRO A 323 24.79 16.08 -8.65
C PRO A 323 25.96 16.57 -9.52
N GLY A 324 27.05 16.95 -8.87
CA GLY A 324 28.25 17.44 -9.56
C GLY A 324 28.16 18.86 -10.13
N THR A 325 27.06 19.60 -9.88
CA THR A 325 26.93 21.00 -10.33
C THR A 325 28.12 21.86 -9.92
N LYS A 326 28.62 22.69 -10.86
CA LYS A 326 29.79 23.56 -10.65
C LYS A 326 29.44 24.79 -9.83
N VAL A 327 30.15 25.01 -8.72
CA VAL A 327 30.03 26.21 -7.88
C VAL A 327 31.24 27.13 -8.09
N ALA A 328 31.04 28.25 -8.79
CA ALA A 328 32.05 29.28 -9.01
C ALA A 328 32.16 30.23 -7.80
N ILE A 329 33.37 30.72 -7.53
CA ILE A 329 33.64 31.65 -6.42
C ILE A 329 34.49 32.85 -6.86
N LYS A 330 34.19 34.01 -6.27
CA LYS A 330 35.00 35.23 -6.36
C LYS A 330 35.74 35.45 -5.03
N LEU A 331 37.06 35.53 -5.08
CA LEU A 331 37.92 35.79 -3.91
C LEU A 331 38.34 37.25 -3.85
N GLY A 332 38.38 37.82 -2.64
CA GLY A 332 38.92 39.16 -2.44
C GLY A 332 40.44 39.18 -2.67
N LYS A 333 40.89 40.07 -3.55
CA LYS A 333 42.31 40.39 -3.78
C LYS A 333 42.69 41.64 -3.00
#